data_AF-A0A504YA11-F1
#
_entry.id   AF-A0A504YA11-F1
#
_cell.length_a   1.000
_cell.length_b   1.000
_cell.length_c   1.000
_cell.angle_alpha   90.00
_cell.angle_beta   90.00
_cell.angle_gamma   90.00
#
_symmetry.space_group_name_H-M   'P 1'
#
loop_
_entity.id
_entity.type
_entity.pdbx_description
1 polymer ?
#
loop_
_entity_poly.entity_id
_entity_poly.type
_entity_poly.pdbx_seq_one_letter_code
_entity_poly.pdbx_strand_id
1 'polypeptide(L)'
;MVVECYSEFTIQEPANGELTIETFTKDYEYQPVPQGTEFTYSGGHGLPPLQYRWERKKAAPYPHDSSTEDLASLLPGNEGGWDGPKQPFSDSPTNSLEIHGARLRVPENSKYRGMTYAYTCIGSNEVQGRVHEIRKSIIFSVMICPTKRVKMDLSILLSRHLMSSCEISGAPDPDIQFYGYYFLTFIRQLILGLPYGRRFTRFNILMDDIFDSHDQLDPQIKSIWFEENLSRSELVKRLYSRKVKPVTLDSGCDAWTVPLQSIVRALMKKRPAKTKRRHLILLALDKFVNVDNLDEVKRDVRILETRGVELFCR
;
A
#
# COMPACT_ATOMS: atom_id res chain seq x y z
N MET A 1 56.79 -3.60 44.69
CA MET A 1 56.06 -3.34 43.44
C MET A 1 54.61 -3.73 43.71
N VAL A 2 53.76 -2.74 43.99
CA VAL A 2 52.34 -2.98 44.29
C VAL A 2 51.63 -3.07 42.95
N VAL A 3 51.08 -4.25 42.64
CA VAL A 3 50.17 -4.39 41.51
C VAL A 3 48.81 -3.89 42.01
N GLU A 4 48.47 -2.65 41.67
CA GLU A 4 47.12 -2.12 41.89
C GLU A 4 46.16 -2.80 40.90
N CYS A 5 45.52 -3.88 41.35
CA CYS A 5 44.36 -4.41 40.65
C CYS A 5 43.17 -3.48 40.91
N TYR A 6 42.91 -2.55 40.00
CA TYR A 6 41.60 -1.91 39.88
C TYR A 6 40.60 -2.98 39.41
N SER A 7 40.06 -3.75 40.35
CA SER A 7 39.05 -4.77 40.07
C SER A 7 37.65 -4.16 40.17
N GLU A 8 37.34 -3.19 39.31
CA GLU A 8 35.93 -2.96 38.96
C GLU A 8 35.58 -3.99 37.88
N PHE A 9 35.13 -5.16 38.33
CA PHE A 9 34.48 -6.12 37.44
C PHE A 9 33.12 -5.54 37.03
N THR A 10 33.13 -4.72 35.97
CA THR A 10 31.90 -4.27 35.36
C THR A 10 31.34 -5.43 34.54
N ILE A 11 30.23 -6.02 34.99
CA ILE A 11 29.48 -6.97 34.17
C ILE A 11 29.03 -6.22 32.93
N GLN A 12 29.58 -6.61 31.79
CA GLN A 12 29.17 -6.10 30.49
C GLN A 12 28.41 -7.21 29.77
N GLU A 13 27.27 -6.85 29.22
CA GLU A 13 26.37 -7.76 28.53
C GLU A 13 26.01 -7.13 27.19
N PRO A 14 26.44 -7.73 26.06
CA PRO A 14 26.04 -7.28 24.73
C PRO A 14 24.53 -7.28 24.55
N ALA A 15 24.02 -6.39 23.69
CA ALA A 15 22.61 -6.35 23.33
C ALA A 15 22.11 -7.74 22.90
N ASN A 16 21.13 -8.26 23.63
CA ASN A 16 20.55 -9.57 23.39
C ASN A 16 19.05 -9.60 23.76
N GLY A 17 18.42 -10.76 23.57
CA GLY A 17 16.98 -10.93 23.78
C GLY A 17 16.15 -10.40 22.62
N GLU A 18 14.85 -10.28 22.85
CA GLU A 18 13.88 -9.84 21.83
C GLU A 18 13.31 -8.47 22.17
N LEU A 19 13.22 -7.63 21.13
CA LEU A 19 12.49 -6.36 21.22
C LEU A 19 10.98 -6.61 21.16
N THR A 20 10.24 -5.87 21.96
CA THR A 20 8.77 -5.83 21.96
C THR A 20 8.28 -4.46 21.53
N ILE A 21 7.07 -4.41 20.98
CA ILE A 21 6.45 -3.16 20.53
C ILE A 21 5.14 -3.01 21.28
N GLU A 22 5.10 -1.99 22.11
CA GLU A 22 3.94 -1.58 22.89
C GLU A 22 3.16 -0.55 22.09
N THR A 23 1.91 -0.87 21.79
CA THR A 23 0.98 0.03 21.14
C THR A 23 -0.44 -0.33 21.54
N PHE A 24 -1.33 0.66 21.57
CA PHE A 24 -2.76 0.41 21.81
C PHE A 24 -3.45 -0.23 20.59
N THR A 25 -2.84 -0.14 19.40
CA THR A 25 -3.43 -0.71 18.17
C THR A 25 -2.98 -2.14 17.98
N LYS A 26 -3.90 -3.09 18.21
CA LYS A 26 -3.69 -4.50 17.88
C LYS A 26 -3.77 -4.73 16.37
N ASP A 27 -3.06 -5.74 15.88
CA ASP A 27 -3.09 -6.21 14.49
C ASP A 27 -2.71 -5.16 13.43
N TYR A 28 -1.81 -4.22 13.76
CA TYR A 28 -1.38 -3.14 12.84
C TYR A 28 -0.76 -3.65 11.52
N GLU A 29 -0.28 -4.90 11.51
CA GLU A 29 0.19 -5.59 10.31
C GLU A 29 -0.97 -5.89 9.33
N TYR A 30 -2.15 -6.15 9.88
CA TYR A 30 -3.34 -6.58 9.13
C TYR A 30 -4.42 -5.51 9.02
N GLN A 31 -4.40 -4.47 9.86
CA GLN A 31 -5.34 -3.35 9.83
C GLN A 31 -4.61 -2.01 9.87
N PRO A 32 -5.17 -0.96 9.23
CA PRO A 32 -4.59 0.37 9.33
C PRO A 32 -4.76 0.96 10.74
N VAL A 33 -3.80 1.78 11.15
CA VAL A 33 -3.74 2.40 12.47
C VAL A 33 -4.29 3.83 12.42
N PRO A 34 -4.93 4.33 13.50
CA PRO A 34 -5.37 5.72 13.55
C PRO A 34 -4.20 6.70 13.58
N GLN A 35 -4.48 7.93 13.18
CA GLN A 35 -3.60 9.05 13.48
C GLN A 35 -3.46 9.18 15.01
N GLY A 36 -2.31 9.65 15.49
CA GLY A 36 -2.00 9.67 16.92
C GLY A 36 -1.54 8.33 17.49
N THR A 37 -1.49 7.25 16.69
CA THR A 37 -0.94 5.97 17.16
C THR A 37 0.52 6.13 17.57
N GLU A 38 0.83 5.69 18.79
CA GLU A 38 2.19 5.61 19.31
C GLU A 38 2.64 4.14 19.32
N PHE A 39 3.87 3.92 18.86
CA PHE A 39 4.60 2.68 18.98
C PHE A 39 5.80 2.97 19.87
N THR A 40 5.81 2.36 21.04
CA THR A 40 6.93 2.44 21.98
C THR A 40 7.57 1.08 21.99
N TYR A 41 8.83 0.99 21.58
CA TYR A 41 9.50 -0.29 21.74
C TYR A 41 9.92 -0.44 23.21
N SER A 42 10.05 -1.70 23.64
CA SER A 42 10.61 -2.09 24.93
C SER A 42 11.30 -3.46 24.78
N GLY A 43 11.79 -4.02 25.88
CA GLY A 43 12.47 -5.32 25.87
C GLY A 43 13.93 -5.26 25.43
N GLY A 44 14.51 -6.43 25.20
CA GLY A 44 15.96 -6.58 25.07
C GLY A 44 16.71 -6.37 26.39
N HIS A 45 17.91 -6.94 26.46
CA HIS A 45 18.79 -6.83 27.61
C HIS A 45 20.19 -6.43 27.17
N GLY A 46 20.90 -5.76 28.07
CA GLY A 46 22.27 -5.33 27.85
C GLY A 46 22.78 -4.48 29.00
N LEU A 47 24.07 -4.57 29.25
CA LEU A 47 24.81 -3.80 30.24
C LEU A 47 26.06 -3.23 29.57
N PRO A 48 26.17 -1.90 29.36
CA PRO A 48 25.22 -0.85 29.76
C PRO A 48 23.83 -0.96 29.08
N PRO A 49 22.79 -0.32 29.66
CA PRO A 49 21.42 -0.40 29.15
C PRO A 49 21.32 0.00 27.67
N LEU A 50 20.40 -0.64 26.97
CA LEU A 50 20.17 -0.36 25.55
C LEU A 50 19.73 1.08 25.34
N GLN A 51 20.42 1.77 24.44
CA GLN A 51 19.90 2.96 23.78
C GLN A 51 19.14 2.52 22.57
N TYR A 52 18.08 3.24 22.21
CA TYR A 52 17.36 2.84 21.03
C TYR A 52 16.79 3.96 20.20
N ARG A 53 16.62 3.62 18.92
CA ARG A 53 16.40 4.52 17.82
C ARG A 53 15.55 3.84 16.76
N TRP A 54 14.86 4.68 16.00
CA TRP A 54 14.03 4.24 14.88
C TRP A 54 14.72 4.63 13.57
N GLU A 55 14.87 3.65 12.68
CA GLU A 55 15.35 3.85 11.32
C GLU A 55 14.22 3.59 10.34
N ARG A 56 13.97 4.55 9.45
CA ARG A 56 12.96 4.41 8.40
C ARG A 56 13.48 3.46 7.32
N LYS A 57 12.74 2.39 7.04
CA LYS A 57 12.98 1.53 5.88
C LYS A 57 12.44 2.20 4.61
N LYS A 58 13.22 2.11 3.55
CA LYS A 58 12.88 2.57 2.20
C LYS A 58 12.94 1.38 1.25
N ALA A 59 12.12 1.39 0.21
CA ALA A 59 12.25 0.43 -0.87
C ALA A 59 13.56 0.72 -1.63
N ALA A 60 14.27 -0.33 -2.04
CA ALA A 60 15.48 -0.15 -2.84
C ALA A 60 15.13 0.32 -4.27
N PRO A 61 16.03 1.07 -4.93
CA PRO A 61 15.92 1.37 -6.36
C PRO A 61 15.88 0.09 -7.21
N TYR A 62 15.27 0.18 -8.39
CA TYR A 62 15.31 -0.93 -9.34
C TYR A 62 16.59 -0.86 -10.18
N PRO A 63 17.20 -1.98 -10.61
CA PRO A 63 16.89 -3.38 -10.33
C PRO A 63 17.60 -3.92 -9.07
N HIS A 64 18.18 -3.05 -8.25
CA HIS A 64 19.07 -3.41 -7.14
C HIS A 64 18.35 -3.97 -5.90
N ASP A 65 17.02 -4.06 -5.93
CA ASP A 65 16.24 -4.70 -4.87
C ASP A 65 16.43 -6.23 -4.86
N SER A 66 17.36 -6.69 -4.02
CA SER A 66 17.57 -8.11 -3.72
C SER A 66 16.73 -8.61 -2.55
N SER A 67 15.92 -7.75 -1.93
CA SER A 67 15.12 -8.12 -0.77
C SER A 67 13.94 -9.02 -1.16
N THR A 68 13.63 -10.00 -0.31
CA THR A 68 12.44 -10.87 -0.46
C THR A 68 11.16 -10.16 -0.03
N GLU A 69 11.29 -9.16 0.84
CA GLU A 69 10.23 -8.26 1.25
C GLU A 69 10.01 -7.23 0.14
N ASP A 70 9.10 -7.51 -0.79
CA ASP A 70 8.69 -6.63 -1.89
C ASP A 70 8.06 -5.30 -1.36
N LEU A 71 8.91 -4.45 -0.77
CA LEU A 71 8.56 -3.25 -0.01
C LEU A 71 8.01 -2.15 -0.91
N ALA A 72 8.44 -2.11 -2.17
CA ALA A 72 7.94 -1.16 -3.17
C ALA A 72 6.41 -1.27 -3.33
N SER A 73 5.87 -2.48 -3.22
CA SER A 73 4.44 -2.79 -3.27
C SER A 73 3.66 -2.27 -2.06
N LEU A 74 4.32 -2.21 -0.91
CA LEU A 74 3.73 -1.82 0.38
C LEU A 74 3.91 -0.33 0.70
N LEU A 75 4.80 0.39 0.00
CA LEU A 75 5.16 1.78 0.30
C LEU A 75 4.77 2.75 -0.82
N PRO A 76 3.47 2.92 -1.15
CA PRO A 76 3.03 3.70 -2.30
C PRO A 76 3.47 5.18 -2.28
N GLY A 77 3.74 5.79 -1.12
CA GLY A 77 3.85 7.26 -1.03
C GLY A 77 5.23 7.84 -0.75
N ASN A 78 6.29 7.04 -0.65
CA ASN A 78 7.56 7.49 -0.09
C ASN A 78 8.76 7.08 -0.95
N GLU A 79 9.20 7.98 -1.83
CA GLU A 79 10.28 7.76 -2.79
C GLU A 79 9.98 6.66 -3.82
N GLY A 80 8.74 6.60 -4.27
CA GLY A 80 8.42 5.91 -5.50
C GLY A 80 8.21 4.40 -5.35
N GLY A 81 9.12 3.70 -4.66
CA GLY A 81 9.37 2.30 -4.98
C GLY A 81 9.88 2.19 -6.42
N TRP A 82 11.04 1.56 -6.60
CA TRP A 82 11.68 1.39 -7.92
C TRP A 82 11.72 2.68 -8.76
N ASP A 83 12.25 3.74 -8.15
CA ASP A 83 12.50 5.03 -8.81
C ASP A 83 11.25 5.79 -9.30
N GLY A 84 10.08 5.46 -8.75
CA GLY A 84 8.89 6.28 -8.88
C GLY A 84 9.07 7.70 -8.32
N PRO A 85 8.15 8.64 -8.62
CA PRO A 85 8.20 10.02 -8.15
C PRO A 85 8.37 10.11 -6.63
N LYS A 86 9.26 11.01 -6.20
CA LYS A 86 9.54 11.25 -4.77
C LYS A 86 8.29 11.60 -3.97
N GLN A 87 7.37 12.32 -4.60
CA GLN A 87 6.14 12.80 -4.00
C GLN A 87 4.95 12.49 -4.92
N PRO A 88 4.35 11.31 -4.82
CA PRO A 88 3.27 10.92 -5.74
C PRO A 88 1.95 11.66 -5.49
N PHE A 89 1.76 12.22 -4.29
CA PHE A 89 0.59 13.04 -3.98
C PHE A 89 1.04 14.41 -3.50
N SER A 90 0.44 15.47 -4.04
CA SER A 90 0.76 16.85 -3.65
C SER A 90 0.53 17.12 -2.16
N ASP A 91 -0.36 16.36 -1.53
CA ASP A 91 -0.68 16.45 -0.11
C ASP A 91 0.06 15.45 0.78
N SER A 92 0.95 14.60 0.23
CA SER A 92 1.74 13.67 1.03
C SER A 92 2.75 14.42 1.93
N PRO A 93 3.08 13.88 3.11
CA PRO A 93 3.99 14.54 4.04
C PRO A 93 5.43 14.41 3.55
N THR A 94 6.19 15.50 3.61
CA THR A 94 7.62 15.53 3.30
C THR A 94 8.49 15.01 4.44
N ASN A 95 7.98 15.09 5.67
CA ASN A 95 8.71 14.72 6.88
C ASN A 95 8.42 13.26 7.28
N SER A 96 9.33 12.66 8.05
CA SER A 96 9.09 11.38 8.70
C SER A 96 7.97 11.47 9.75
N LEU A 97 7.71 10.35 10.42
CA LEU A 97 6.90 10.35 11.64
C LEU A 97 7.66 11.02 12.79
N GLU A 98 6.96 11.35 13.86
CA GLU A 98 7.56 11.93 15.08
C GLU A 98 8.34 10.84 15.82
N ILE A 99 9.65 11.04 16.01
CA ILE A 99 10.54 10.09 16.68
C ILE A 99 11.15 10.76 17.91
N HIS A 100 10.96 10.14 19.07
CA HIS A 100 11.50 10.59 20.35
C HIS A 100 12.12 9.42 21.12
N GLY A 101 13.39 9.13 20.84
CA GLY A 101 14.12 7.98 21.40
C GLY A 101 13.34 6.70 21.11
N ALA A 102 12.69 6.18 22.15
CA ALA A 102 11.91 4.95 22.06
C ALA A 102 10.60 4.99 21.30
N ARG A 103 10.08 6.19 21.14
CA ARG A 103 8.71 6.40 20.71
C ARG A 103 8.67 6.83 19.25
N LEU A 104 7.80 6.17 18.50
CA LEU A 104 7.43 6.52 17.13
C LEU A 104 5.94 6.86 17.13
N ARG A 105 5.59 8.11 16.82
CA ARG A 105 4.21 8.59 16.81
C ARG A 105 3.74 8.97 15.41
N VAL A 106 2.55 8.51 15.04
CA VAL A 106 1.85 8.97 13.85
C VAL A 106 1.25 10.35 14.13
N PRO A 107 1.65 11.42 13.41
CA PRO A 107 1.13 12.76 13.67
C PRO A 107 -0.38 12.85 13.44
N GLU A 108 -1.05 13.71 14.18
CA GLU A 108 -2.48 14.04 14.02
C GLU A 108 -2.72 15.01 12.85
N ASN A 109 -2.04 14.77 11.72
CA ASN A 109 -2.07 15.61 10.53
C ASN A 109 -2.65 14.82 9.35
N SER A 110 -3.71 15.34 8.72
CA SER A 110 -4.44 14.70 7.62
C SER A 110 -3.56 14.28 6.44
N LYS A 111 -2.40 14.92 6.22
CA LYS A 111 -1.43 14.54 5.18
C LYS A 111 -0.94 13.09 5.30
N TYR A 112 -0.90 12.54 6.52
CA TYR A 112 -0.41 11.18 6.76
C TYR A 112 -1.45 10.09 6.44
N ARG A 113 -2.70 10.44 6.10
CA ARG A 113 -3.79 9.48 5.84
C ARG A 113 -3.50 8.62 4.62
N GLY A 114 -3.76 7.31 4.70
CA GLY A 114 -3.54 6.36 3.60
C GLY A 114 -2.06 6.04 3.32
N MET A 115 -1.13 6.73 3.96
CA MET A 115 0.30 6.48 3.84
C MET A 115 0.69 5.21 4.58
N THR A 116 1.65 4.47 4.03
CA THR A 116 2.23 3.28 4.67
C THR A 116 3.70 3.53 4.97
N TYR A 117 4.12 3.04 6.14
CA TYR A 117 5.45 3.24 6.67
C TYR A 117 6.07 1.90 7.06
N ALA A 118 7.37 1.80 6.85
CA ALA A 118 8.19 0.72 7.35
C ALA A 118 9.30 1.32 8.23
N TYR A 119 9.46 0.79 9.44
CA TYR A 119 10.47 1.24 10.39
C TYR A 119 11.16 0.04 11.03
N THR A 120 12.44 0.20 11.33
CA THR A 120 13.22 -0.73 12.14
C THR A 120 13.58 -0.05 13.44
N CYS A 121 13.15 -0.63 14.55
CA CYS A 121 13.68 -0.29 15.86
C CYS A 121 15.04 -0.99 16.03
N ILE A 122 16.03 -0.25 16.54
CA ILE A 122 17.37 -0.75 16.83
C ILE A 122 17.70 -0.44 18.28
N GLY A 123 17.80 -1.49 19.10
CA GLY A 123 18.37 -1.48 20.45
C GLY A 123 19.85 -1.73 20.41
N SER A 124 20.64 -0.80 20.92
CA SER A 124 22.10 -0.85 20.84
C SER A 124 22.75 -0.55 22.17
N ASN A 125 23.83 -1.26 22.50
CA ASN A 125 24.77 -0.86 23.53
C ASN A 125 26.21 -1.07 23.06
N GLU A 126 27.15 -0.49 23.80
CA GLU A 126 28.58 -0.63 23.55
C GLU A 126 29.23 -1.45 24.65
N VAL A 127 29.87 -2.55 24.27
CA VAL A 127 30.57 -3.48 25.16
C VAL A 127 31.98 -3.69 24.61
N GLN A 128 32.99 -3.48 25.45
CA GLN A 128 34.41 -3.61 25.06
C GLN A 128 34.78 -2.85 23.77
N GLY A 129 34.22 -1.65 23.57
CA GLY A 129 34.46 -0.83 22.38
C GLY A 129 33.76 -1.31 21.10
N ARG A 130 32.79 -2.22 21.22
CA ARG A 130 32.01 -2.75 20.10
C ARG A 130 30.53 -2.48 20.30
N VAL A 131 29.87 -1.98 19.26
CA VAL A 131 28.43 -1.76 19.24
C VAL A 131 27.73 -3.08 18.94
N HIS A 132 26.82 -3.48 19.80
CA HIS A 132 25.95 -4.63 19.63
C HIS A 132 24.52 -4.15 19.42
N GLU A 133 23.81 -4.76 18.47
CA GLU A 133 22.46 -4.33 18.09
C GLU A 133 21.48 -5.50 18.04
N ILE A 134 20.27 -5.26 18.56
CA ILE A 134 19.08 -6.07 18.34
C ILE A 134 18.07 -5.25 17.54
N ARG A 135 17.35 -5.89 16.62
CA ARG A 135 16.52 -5.19 15.63
C ARG A 135 15.13 -5.79 15.52
N LYS A 136 14.12 -4.93 15.33
CA LYS A 136 12.74 -5.36 15.04
C LYS A 136 12.08 -4.41 14.05
N SER A 137 11.53 -4.97 12.98
CA SER A 137 10.84 -4.20 11.94
C SER A 137 9.34 -4.18 12.15
N ILE A 138 8.70 -3.07 11.76
CA ILE A 138 7.25 -2.95 11.62
C ILE A 138 6.90 -2.32 10.29
N ILE A 139 5.76 -2.75 9.75
CA ILE A 139 5.13 -2.15 8.59
C ILE A 139 3.67 -1.90 8.96
N PHE A 140 3.21 -0.66 8.78
CA PHE A 140 1.83 -0.28 9.08
C PHE A 140 1.35 0.84 8.17
N SER A 141 0.04 0.88 7.98
CA SER A 141 -0.64 1.89 7.16
C SER A 141 -1.49 2.78 8.04
N VAL A 142 -1.58 4.06 7.71
CA VAL A 142 -2.40 5.03 8.44
C VAL A 142 -3.81 5.05 7.85
N MET A 143 -4.83 5.04 8.71
CA MET A 143 -6.23 5.06 8.29
C MET A 143 -6.56 6.28 7.44
N ILE A 144 -7.29 6.06 6.35
CA ILE A 144 -7.84 7.15 5.51
C ILE A 144 -8.99 7.85 6.24
N CYS A 145 -9.89 7.06 6.82
CA CYS A 145 -11.05 7.57 7.55
C CYS A 145 -10.81 7.46 9.06
N PRO A 146 -11.23 8.46 9.86
CA PRO A 146 -11.13 8.39 11.32
C PRO A 146 -12.11 7.39 11.96
N THR A 147 -12.71 6.49 11.18
CA THR A 147 -13.65 5.47 11.65
C THR A 147 -13.30 4.10 11.11
N LYS A 148 -13.27 3.11 12.01
CA LYS A 148 -13.10 1.69 11.67
C LYS A 148 -14.40 1.06 11.13
N ARG A 149 -15.52 1.78 11.13
CA ARG A 149 -16.86 1.22 10.84
C ARG A 149 -17.27 1.31 9.37
N VAL A 150 -16.32 1.59 8.48
CA VAL A 150 -16.61 1.61 7.04
C VAL A 150 -16.93 0.19 6.59
N LYS A 151 -18.17 -0.05 6.19
CA LYS A 151 -18.65 -1.35 5.71
C LYS A 151 -19.15 -1.22 4.28
N MET A 152 -18.29 -1.56 3.33
CA MET A 152 -18.59 -1.48 1.90
C MET A 152 -17.91 -2.60 1.12
N ASP A 153 -18.42 -2.84 -0.08
CA ASP A 153 -17.74 -3.61 -1.12
C ASP A 153 -17.23 -2.58 -2.13
N LEU A 154 -15.91 -2.44 -2.26
CA LEU A 154 -15.31 -1.52 -3.22
C LEU A 154 -14.79 -2.32 -4.41
N SER A 155 -15.31 -1.99 -5.59
CA SER A 155 -14.84 -2.50 -6.86
C SER A 155 -13.96 -1.51 -7.58
N ILE A 156 -12.79 -1.97 -8.03
CA ILE A 156 -11.79 -1.10 -8.66
C ILE A 156 -11.51 -1.63 -10.05
N LEU A 157 -11.84 -0.83 -11.07
CA LEU A 157 -11.52 -1.19 -12.46
C LEU A 157 -10.10 -0.74 -12.80
N LEU A 158 -9.27 -1.71 -13.16
CA LEU A 158 -7.89 -1.57 -13.59
C LEU A 158 -7.74 -2.18 -14.98
N SER A 159 -8.20 -1.48 -16.02
CA SER A 159 -7.99 -1.95 -17.38
C SER A 159 -6.63 -1.50 -17.89
N ARG A 160 -5.89 -2.37 -18.59
CA ARG A 160 -4.61 -1.98 -19.20
C ARG A 160 -4.80 -0.95 -20.31
N HIS A 161 -5.94 -1.01 -21.01
CA HIS A 161 -6.34 0.02 -21.97
C HIS A 161 -6.62 1.38 -21.31
N LEU A 162 -7.05 1.37 -20.04
CA LEU A 162 -7.30 2.57 -19.23
C LEU A 162 -6.08 3.00 -18.40
N MET A 163 -4.94 2.33 -18.57
CA MET A 163 -3.71 2.62 -17.83
C MET A 163 -2.49 2.77 -18.75
N SER A 164 -2.67 2.60 -20.07
CA SER A 164 -1.63 2.76 -21.07
C SER A 164 -1.48 4.23 -21.47
N SER A 165 -0.50 4.95 -20.94
CA SER A 165 -0.03 6.20 -21.57
C SER A 165 1.23 5.95 -22.40
N CYS A 166 1.62 6.92 -23.23
CA CYS A 166 2.86 6.88 -23.99
C CYS A 166 4.08 7.04 -23.06
N GLU A 167 5.22 6.41 -23.38
CA GLU A 167 6.51 6.52 -22.66
C GLU A 167 6.79 7.96 -22.19
N ILE A 168 7.17 8.13 -20.92
CA ILE A 168 7.63 9.42 -20.41
C ILE A 168 9.12 9.54 -20.64
N SER A 169 9.53 10.55 -21.40
CA SER A 169 10.95 10.91 -21.52
C SER A 169 11.55 11.22 -20.15
N GLY A 170 12.60 10.49 -19.76
CA GLY A 170 13.29 10.66 -18.47
C GLY A 170 12.78 9.78 -17.32
N ALA A 171 11.86 8.84 -17.58
CA ALA A 171 11.55 7.77 -16.63
C ALA A 171 12.77 6.83 -16.45
N PRO A 172 13.11 6.42 -15.21
CA PRO A 172 14.19 5.46 -14.95
C PRO A 172 13.92 4.07 -15.58
N ASP A 173 12.64 3.72 -15.74
CA ASP A 173 12.18 2.52 -16.43
C ASP A 173 11.10 2.95 -17.47
N PRO A 174 11.39 2.84 -18.78
CA PRO A 174 10.45 3.23 -19.85
C PRO A 174 9.19 2.35 -19.90
N ASP A 175 9.21 1.20 -19.21
CA ASP A 175 8.06 0.31 -19.09
C ASP A 175 7.04 0.80 -18.04
N ILE A 176 7.42 1.74 -17.15
CA ILE A 176 6.56 2.24 -16.07
C ILE A 176 5.91 3.58 -16.46
N GLN A 177 4.61 3.53 -16.75
CA GLN A 177 3.82 4.70 -17.18
C GLN A 177 3.37 5.62 -16.03
N PHE A 178 3.18 6.93 -16.35
CA PHE A 178 2.71 7.99 -15.44
C PHE A 178 1.40 7.59 -14.78
N TYR A 179 0.40 7.25 -15.60
CA TYR A 179 -0.95 6.99 -15.12
C TYR A 179 -1.00 5.72 -14.29
N GLY A 180 -0.36 4.64 -14.75
CA GLY A 180 -0.18 3.41 -13.99
C GLY A 180 0.48 3.69 -12.63
N TYR A 181 1.56 4.46 -12.60
CA TYR A 181 2.24 4.75 -11.35
C TYR A 181 1.34 5.50 -10.35
N TYR A 182 0.81 6.69 -10.69
CA TYR A 182 0.05 7.50 -9.73
C TYR A 182 -1.30 6.87 -9.37
N PHE A 183 -2.00 6.30 -10.35
CA PHE A 183 -3.29 5.66 -10.10
C PHE A 183 -3.12 4.37 -9.29
N LEU A 184 -2.18 3.48 -9.64
CA LEU A 184 -1.92 2.29 -8.82
C LEU A 184 -1.42 2.67 -7.43
N THR A 185 -0.67 3.77 -7.32
CA THR A 185 -0.30 4.32 -6.01
C THR A 185 -1.53 4.72 -5.19
N PHE A 186 -2.49 5.41 -5.80
CA PHE A 186 -3.76 5.75 -5.16
C PHE A 186 -4.56 4.51 -4.75
N ILE A 187 -4.67 3.51 -5.64
CA ILE A 187 -5.37 2.26 -5.35
C ILE A 187 -4.69 1.50 -4.21
N ARG A 188 -3.36 1.41 -4.20
CA ARG A 188 -2.61 0.79 -3.10
C ARG A 188 -2.85 1.52 -1.78
N GLN A 189 -2.88 2.86 -1.77
CA GLN A 189 -3.25 3.62 -0.57
C GLN A 189 -4.67 3.32 -0.09
N LEU A 190 -5.65 3.18 -0.99
CA LEU A 190 -7.02 2.79 -0.62
C LEU A 190 -7.05 1.41 0.05
N ILE A 191 -6.40 0.42 -0.56
CA ILE A 191 -6.38 -0.96 -0.06
C ILE A 191 -5.68 -1.05 1.31
N LEU A 192 -4.55 -0.36 1.45
CA LEU A 192 -3.74 -0.36 2.67
C LEU A 192 -4.36 0.51 3.77
N GLY A 193 -4.97 1.65 3.41
CA GLY A 193 -5.46 2.66 4.35
C GLY A 193 -6.90 2.47 4.82
N LEU A 194 -7.69 1.60 4.18
CA LEU A 194 -9.04 1.25 4.64
C LEU A 194 -9.04 -0.04 5.47
N PRO A 195 -9.84 -0.11 6.55
CA PRO A 195 -10.02 -1.35 7.29
C PRO A 195 -10.55 -2.47 6.38
N TYR A 196 -9.93 -3.65 6.43
CA TYR A 196 -10.18 -4.74 5.49
C TYR A 196 -10.80 -5.97 6.16
N GLY A 197 -11.78 -6.58 5.49
CA GLY A 197 -12.29 -7.91 5.82
C GLY A 197 -13.81 -8.01 5.83
N ARG A 198 -14.32 -9.17 6.28
CA ARG A 198 -15.76 -9.48 6.26
C ARG A 198 -16.62 -8.45 7.00
N ARG A 199 -16.11 -7.82 8.05
CA ARG A 199 -16.82 -6.80 8.84
C ARG A 199 -16.58 -5.36 8.39
N PHE A 200 -15.66 -5.12 7.45
CA PHE A 200 -15.15 -3.79 7.09
C PHE A 200 -15.28 -3.52 5.58
N THR A 201 -14.23 -3.08 4.89
CA THR A 201 -14.20 -2.98 3.43
C THR A 201 -13.76 -4.31 2.84
N ARG A 202 -14.40 -4.73 1.74
CA ARG A 202 -13.86 -5.77 0.85
C ARG A 202 -13.49 -5.13 -0.47
N PHE A 203 -12.47 -5.68 -1.13
CA PHE A 203 -12.02 -5.22 -2.43
C PHE A 203 -12.23 -6.33 -3.46
N ASN A 204 -12.66 -5.94 -4.65
CA ASN A 204 -12.41 -6.70 -5.85
C ASN A 204 -11.65 -5.80 -6.83
N ILE A 205 -10.80 -6.41 -7.63
CA ILE A 205 -10.01 -5.72 -8.64
C ILE A 205 -10.43 -6.32 -9.96
N LEU A 206 -11.02 -5.49 -10.81
CA LEU A 206 -11.55 -5.90 -12.10
C LEU A 206 -10.55 -5.50 -13.18
N MET A 207 -10.08 -6.48 -13.95
CA MET A 207 -9.11 -6.30 -15.03
C MET A 207 -9.81 -6.46 -16.39
N ASP A 208 -9.04 -6.52 -17.48
CA ASP A 208 -9.60 -6.58 -18.84
C ASP A 208 -10.47 -7.82 -19.12
N ASP A 209 -10.33 -8.90 -18.34
CA ASP A 209 -11.12 -10.14 -18.47
C ASP A 209 -12.62 -9.96 -18.17
N ILE A 210 -13.03 -8.78 -17.69
CA ILE A 210 -14.45 -8.45 -17.56
C ILE A 210 -15.11 -8.14 -18.91
N PHE A 211 -14.33 -7.72 -19.91
CA PHE A 211 -14.81 -7.35 -21.24
C PHE A 211 -14.83 -8.53 -22.19
N ASP A 212 -13.86 -9.44 -22.06
CA ASP A 212 -13.71 -10.59 -22.94
C ASP A 212 -13.24 -11.81 -22.15
N SER A 213 -13.90 -12.95 -22.35
CA SER A 213 -13.67 -14.19 -21.60
C SER A 213 -12.60 -15.07 -22.23
N HIS A 214 -11.58 -14.48 -22.85
CA HIS A 214 -10.50 -15.27 -23.44
C HIS A 214 -9.58 -15.82 -22.35
N ASP A 215 -9.56 -17.15 -22.24
CA ASP A 215 -8.89 -17.97 -21.21
C ASP A 215 -7.34 -17.92 -21.21
N GLN A 216 -6.71 -17.07 -22.02
CA GLN A 216 -5.24 -17.00 -22.17
C GLN A 216 -4.58 -15.81 -21.45
N LEU A 217 -5.29 -15.09 -20.59
CA LEU A 217 -4.66 -14.04 -19.78
C LEU A 217 -3.81 -14.68 -18.67
N ASP A 218 -2.58 -14.19 -18.52
CA ASP A 218 -1.69 -14.53 -17.41
C ASP A 218 -2.50 -14.48 -16.09
N PRO A 219 -2.45 -15.52 -15.22
CA PRO A 219 -3.11 -15.48 -13.92
C PRO A 219 -2.78 -14.23 -13.09
N GLN A 220 -1.63 -13.60 -13.35
CA GLN A 220 -1.20 -12.34 -12.73
C GLN A 220 -2.02 -11.11 -13.17
N ILE A 221 -2.73 -11.18 -14.30
CA ILE A 221 -3.50 -10.10 -14.94
C ILE A 221 -5.03 -10.39 -14.87
N LYS A 222 -5.44 -11.47 -14.21
CA LYS A 222 -6.85 -11.81 -14.02
C LYS A 222 -7.51 -10.95 -12.93
N SER A 223 -8.79 -10.65 -13.11
CA SER A 223 -9.64 -10.04 -12.06
C SER A 223 -9.57 -10.83 -10.76
N ILE A 224 -9.47 -10.10 -9.64
CA ILE A 224 -9.51 -10.62 -8.28
C ILE A 224 -10.92 -10.41 -7.72
N TRP A 225 -11.59 -11.49 -7.37
CA TRP A 225 -12.95 -11.47 -6.85
C TRP A 225 -13.00 -11.33 -5.33
N PHE A 226 -14.17 -10.92 -4.80
CA PHE A 226 -14.35 -10.73 -3.36
C PHE A 226 -14.17 -12.04 -2.56
N GLU A 227 -14.38 -13.18 -3.22
CA GLU A 227 -14.37 -14.52 -2.65
C GLU A 227 -12.95 -15.06 -2.44
N GLU A 228 -11.94 -14.52 -3.13
CA GLU A 228 -10.56 -15.02 -3.09
C GLU A 228 -9.86 -14.77 -1.75
N ASN A 229 -10.42 -13.92 -0.89
CA ASN A 229 -10.01 -13.70 0.51
C ASN A 229 -8.51 -13.42 0.71
N LEU A 230 -7.88 -12.73 -0.26
CA LEU A 230 -6.48 -12.32 -0.22
C LEU A 230 -6.24 -11.28 0.89
N SER A 231 -5.06 -11.33 1.51
CA SER A 231 -4.62 -10.28 2.44
C SER A 231 -4.38 -8.95 1.72
N ARG A 232 -4.34 -7.84 2.47
CA ARG A 232 -4.05 -6.51 1.91
C ARG A 232 -2.70 -6.46 1.19
N SER A 233 -1.69 -7.13 1.75
CA SER A 233 -0.35 -7.19 1.17
C SER A 233 -0.34 -7.99 -0.14
N GLU A 234 -1.07 -9.10 -0.21
CA GLU A 234 -1.25 -9.86 -1.45
C GLU A 234 -2.00 -9.06 -2.51
N LEU A 235 -3.08 -8.36 -2.13
CA LEU A 235 -3.83 -7.48 -3.04
C LEU A 235 -2.92 -6.42 -3.67
N VAL A 236 -2.13 -5.69 -2.88
CA VAL A 236 -1.26 -4.64 -3.46
C VAL A 236 -0.08 -5.21 -4.26
N LYS A 237 0.45 -6.38 -3.90
CA LYS A 237 1.48 -7.09 -4.70
C LYS A 237 0.96 -7.52 -6.08
N ARG A 238 -0.34 -7.81 -6.19
CA ARG A 238 -1.00 -8.08 -7.48
C ARG A 238 -1.20 -6.83 -8.34
N LEU A 239 -1.05 -5.64 -7.77
CA LEU A 239 -1.14 -4.38 -8.51
C LEU A 239 0.21 -3.88 -8.98
N TYR A 240 1.21 -4.03 -8.11
CA TYR A 240 2.55 -3.56 -8.33
C TYR A 240 3.46 -4.45 -7.50
N SER A 241 4.34 -5.21 -8.16
CA SER A 241 5.37 -6.04 -7.54
C SER A 241 6.50 -6.31 -8.53
N ARG A 242 7.57 -6.97 -8.10
CA ARG A 242 8.73 -7.22 -8.95
C ARG A 242 8.35 -8.05 -10.19
N LYS A 243 7.32 -8.89 -10.04
CA LYS A 243 6.77 -9.76 -11.09
C LYS A 243 5.59 -9.11 -11.82
N VAL A 244 4.84 -8.25 -11.14
CA VAL A 244 3.70 -7.54 -11.71
C VAL A 244 4.06 -6.08 -11.90
N LYS A 245 4.53 -5.75 -13.09
CA LYS A 245 4.76 -4.36 -13.49
C LYS A 245 3.61 -3.89 -14.38
N PRO A 246 3.15 -2.64 -14.26
CA PRO A 246 2.42 -2.03 -15.35
C PRO A 246 3.36 -2.03 -16.55
N VAL A 247 2.99 -2.71 -17.63
CA VAL A 247 3.81 -2.79 -18.86
C VAL A 247 3.22 -1.81 -19.87
N THR A 248 4.07 -0.95 -20.43
CA THR A 248 3.72 -0.12 -21.60
C THR A 248 3.36 -1.03 -22.76
N LEU A 249 2.19 -0.82 -23.38
CA LEU A 249 1.91 -1.40 -24.69
C LEU A 249 2.52 -0.48 -25.74
N ASP A 250 3.39 -0.99 -26.61
CA ASP A 250 4.02 -0.22 -27.69
C ASP A 250 3.00 0.44 -28.64
N SER A 251 1.79 -0.12 -28.74
CA SER A 251 0.65 0.42 -29.49
C SER A 251 -0.23 1.39 -28.68
N GLY A 252 0.13 1.70 -27.43
CA GLY A 252 -0.74 2.30 -26.41
C GLY A 252 -1.20 3.73 -26.71
N CYS A 253 -0.48 4.49 -27.54
CA CYS A 253 -0.91 5.83 -27.93
C CYS A 253 -2.15 5.81 -28.84
N ASP A 254 -2.34 4.72 -29.60
CA ASP A 254 -3.44 4.48 -30.53
C ASP A 254 -4.34 3.30 -30.08
N ALA A 255 -4.35 3.00 -28.77
CA ALA A 255 -5.14 1.91 -28.22
C ALA A 255 -6.65 2.11 -28.50
N TRP A 256 -7.35 1.00 -28.70
CA TRP A 256 -8.79 1.00 -28.91
C TRP A 256 -9.52 1.60 -27.72
N THR A 257 -10.51 2.45 -28.00
CA THR A 257 -11.36 3.01 -26.96
C THR A 257 -12.39 1.99 -26.51
N VAL A 258 -12.64 1.94 -25.20
CA VAL A 258 -13.67 1.09 -24.60
C VAL A 258 -14.92 1.94 -24.37
N PRO A 259 -16.09 1.59 -24.93
CA PRO A 259 -17.33 2.31 -24.65
C PRO A 259 -17.67 2.25 -23.16
N LEU A 260 -17.96 3.39 -22.54
CA LEU A 260 -18.36 3.50 -21.14
C LEU A 260 -19.55 2.60 -20.83
N GLN A 261 -20.47 2.48 -21.79
CA GLN A 261 -21.60 1.59 -21.66
C GLN A 261 -21.21 0.12 -21.47
N SER A 262 -20.21 -0.36 -22.22
CA SER A 262 -19.70 -1.73 -22.10
C SER A 262 -19.13 -1.97 -20.71
N ILE A 263 -18.43 -0.97 -20.15
CA ILE A 263 -17.93 -0.98 -18.77
C ILE A 263 -19.10 -1.11 -17.78
N VAL A 264 -20.10 -0.23 -17.88
CA VAL A 264 -21.25 -0.24 -16.96
C VAL A 264 -22.03 -1.56 -17.03
N ARG A 265 -22.25 -2.10 -18.24
CA ARG A 265 -22.92 -3.40 -18.43
C ARG A 265 -22.10 -4.57 -17.86
N ALA A 266 -20.78 -4.57 -18.04
CA ALA A 266 -19.91 -5.58 -17.45
C ALA A 266 -19.98 -5.55 -15.91
N LEU A 267 -19.93 -4.36 -15.32
CA LEU A 267 -20.07 -4.15 -13.87
C LEU A 267 -21.43 -4.63 -13.34
N MET A 268 -22.52 -4.37 -14.07
CA MET A 268 -23.84 -4.88 -13.73
C MET A 268 -23.88 -6.42 -13.64
N LYS A 269 -23.25 -7.10 -14.61
CA LYS A 269 -23.20 -8.57 -14.67
C LYS A 269 -22.33 -9.16 -13.55
N LYS A 270 -21.29 -8.44 -13.14
CA LYS A 270 -20.28 -8.89 -12.18
C LYS A 270 -20.52 -8.42 -10.74
N ARG A 271 -21.71 -7.89 -10.46
CA ARG A 271 -22.11 -7.42 -9.14
C ARG A 271 -22.19 -8.55 -8.10
N PRO A 272 -21.78 -8.32 -6.84
CA PRO A 272 -21.99 -9.29 -5.75
C PRO A 272 -23.47 -9.60 -5.53
N ALA A 273 -23.80 -10.88 -5.34
CA ALA A 273 -25.17 -11.30 -5.08
C ALA A 273 -25.69 -10.76 -3.74
N LYS A 274 -26.90 -10.17 -3.76
CA LYS A 274 -27.75 -9.77 -2.61
C LYS A 274 -27.00 -9.50 -1.29
N THR A 275 -26.20 -8.43 -1.26
CA THR A 275 -25.53 -7.94 -0.06
C THR A 275 -26.24 -6.69 0.48
N LYS A 276 -26.32 -6.55 1.82
CA LYS A 276 -26.77 -5.31 2.49
C LYS A 276 -25.67 -4.23 2.55
N ARG A 277 -24.47 -4.53 2.05
CA ARG A 277 -23.33 -3.60 2.03
C ARG A 277 -23.53 -2.62 0.88
N ARG A 278 -23.09 -1.38 1.08
CA ARG A 278 -22.95 -0.44 -0.03
C ARG A 278 -21.91 -0.99 -1.00
N HIS A 279 -22.26 -1.03 -2.27
CA HIS A 279 -21.34 -1.42 -3.34
C HIS A 279 -20.88 -0.16 -4.05
N LEU A 280 -19.60 0.15 -3.89
CA LEU A 280 -18.97 1.30 -4.52
C LEU A 280 -18.13 0.81 -5.70
N ILE A 281 -18.16 1.54 -6.80
CA ILE A 281 -17.33 1.25 -7.96
C ILE A 281 -16.46 2.47 -8.24
N LEU A 282 -15.14 2.26 -8.22
CA LEU A 282 -14.15 3.23 -8.64
C LEU A 282 -13.75 2.96 -10.09
N LEU A 283 -14.09 3.91 -10.95
CA LEU A 283 -13.80 3.91 -12.37
C LEU A 283 -12.74 4.96 -12.68
N ALA A 284 -11.65 4.55 -13.32
CA ALA A 284 -10.75 5.46 -14.02
C ALA A 284 -11.38 5.83 -15.36
N LEU A 285 -11.67 7.11 -15.57
CA LEU A 285 -12.06 7.64 -16.87
C LEU A 285 -10.89 8.40 -17.47
N ASP A 286 -10.28 7.82 -18.50
CA ASP A 286 -9.22 8.47 -19.25
C ASP A 286 -9.62 8.66 -20.73
N LYS A 287 -8.68 9.11 -21.56
CA LYS A 287 -8.91 9.35 -22.99
C LYS A 287 -9.28 8.08 -23.78
N PHE A 288 -9.11 6.89 -23.21
CA PHE A 288 -9.46 5.63 -23.86
C PHE A 288 -10.86 5.14 -23.48
N VAL A 289 -11.58 5.84 -22.59
CA VAL A 289 -13.02 5.61 -22.40
C VAL A 289 -13.81 6.42 -23.42
N ASN A 290 -14.51 5.75 -24.33
CA ASN A 290 -15.48 6.42 -25.18
C ASN A 290 -16.76 6.71 -24.38
N VAL A 291 -17.06 8.00 -24.18
CA VAL A 291 -18.24 8.50 -23.47
C VAL A 291 -19.43 8.83 -24.38
N ASP A 292 -19.35 8.46 -25.66
CA ASP A 292 -20.47 8.58 -26.60
C ASP A 292 -21.71 7.83 -26.07
N ASN A 293 -22.89 8.37 -26.37
CA ASN A 293 -24.19 7.82 -25.93
C ASN A 293 -24.45 7.89 -24.40
N LEU A 294 -24.17 9.07 -23.82
CA LEU A 294 -24.40 9.39 -22.40
C LEU A 294 -25.83 9.12 -21.90
N ASP A 295 -26.86 9.21 -22.74
CA ASP A 295 -28.24 9.01 -22.29
C ASP A 295 -28.55 7.55 -21.98
N GLU A 296 -27.94 6.61 -22.71
CA GLU A 296 -28.03 5.20 -22.39
C GLU A 296 -27.21 4.84 -21.16
N VAL A 297 -26.00 5.41 -21.03
CA VAL A 297 -25.19 5.29 -19.82
C VAL A 297 -25.94 5.81 -18.59
N LYS A 298 -26.58 6.99 -18.67
CA LYS A 298 -27.39 7.53 -17.56
C LYS A 298 -28.52 6.59 -17.15
N ARG A 299 -29.16 5.91 -18.10
CA ARG A 299 -30.18 4.89 -17.78
C ARG A 299 -29.59 3.71 -17.04
N ASP A 300 -28.47 3.17 -17.52
CA ASP A 300 -27.79 2.04 -16.89
C ASP A 300 -27.24 2.39 -15.49
N VAL A 301 -26.70 3.61 -15.32
CA VAL A 301 -26.26 4.15 -14.02
C VAL A 301 -27.45 4.29 -13.05
N ARG A 302 -28.59 4.83 -13.48
CA ARG A 302 -29.80 4.89 -12.63
C ARG A 302 -30.26 3.50 -12.19
N ILE A 303 -30.15 2.50 -13.07
CA ILE A 303 -30.47 1.11 -12.71
C ILE A 303 -29.50 0.59 -11.64
N LEU A 304 -28.22 0.94 -11.71
CA LEU A 304 -27.24 0.60 -10.67
C LEU A 304 -27.54 1.31 -9.34
N GLU A 305 -27.86 2.59 -9.37
CA GLU A 305 -28.21 3.40 -8.20
C GLU A 305 -29.46 2.88 -7.48
N THR A 306 -30.54 2.58 -8.22
CA THR A 306 -31.76 1.97 -7.65
C THR A 306 -31.51 0.63 -6.97
N ARG A 307 -30.39 -0.01 -7.33
CA ARG A 307 -29.96 -1.28 -6.76
C ARG A 307 -28.94 -1.12 -5.64
N GLY A 308 -28.61 0.10 -5.22
CA GLY A 308 -27.69 0.39 -4.11
C GLY A 308 -26.21 0.35 -4.49
N VAL A 309 -25.90 0.61 -5.76
CA VAL A 309 -24.53 0.78 -6.27
C VAL A 309 -24.27 2.27 -6.49
N GLU A 310 -23.16 2.79 -5.98
CA GLU A 310 -22.72 4.16 -6.22
C GLU A 310 -21.44 4.13 -7.08
N LEU A 311 -21.44 4.89 -8.18
CA LEU A 311 -20.30 5.00 -9.09
C LEU A 311 -19.53 6.29 -8.84
N PHE A 312 -18.23 6.16 -8.66
CA PHE A 312 -17.31 7.28 -8.57
C PHE A 312 -16.37 7.24 -9.77
N CYS A 313 -16.51 8.25 -10.63
CA CYS A 313 -15.64 8.45 -11.78
C CYS A 313 -14.52 9.40 -11.38
N ARG A 314 -13.28 9.03 -11.68
CA ARG A 314 -12.10 9.88 -11.47
C ARG A 314 -11.23 9.88 -12.71
#